data_AF-A0A849FIN3-F1
#
_entry.id   AF-A0A849FIN3-F1
#
_cell.length_a   1.000
_cell.length_b   1.000
_cell.length_c   1.000
_cell.angle_alpha   90.00
_cell.angle_beta   90.00
_cell.angle_gamma   90.00
#
_symmetry.space_group_name_H-M   'P 1'
#
loop_
_entity.id
_entity.type
_entity.pdbx_description
1 polymer ?
#
loop_
_entity_poly.entity_id
_entity_poly.type
_entity_poly.pdbx_seq_one_letter_code
_entity_poly.pdbx_strand_id
1 'polypeptide(L)'
;SISDEVIGESQDIEGHTRTNGLKLHHAALDDTGSFMKKDEFINTTDEPDHDGLCLLEQSYFLKAITNDIDLSDHLRDAVNSLRIVLAADESFKTGRTIAL
;
A
#
# COMPACT_ATOMS: atom_id res chain seq x y z
N SER A 1 7.11 2.06 13.06
CA SER A 1 7.56 0.68 12.78
C SER A 1 6.33 -0.10 12.38
N ILE A 2 6.33 -0.70 11.20
CA ILE A 2 5.36 -1.76 10.90
C ILE A 2 5.69 -2.90 11.88
N SER A 3 4.70 -3.38 12.62
CA SER A 3 4.87 -4.48 13.59
C SER A 3 4.30 -5.75 13.00
N ASP A 4 5.15 -6.77 12.86
CA ASP A 4 4.84 -8.06 12.26
C ASP A 4 4.12 -8.99 13.26
N GLU A 5 2.85 -8.73 13.55
CA GLU A 5 1.95 -9.78 14.04
C GLU A 5 0.72 -9.91 13.16
N VAL A 6 0.97 -10.42 11.94
CA VAL A 6 0.30 -11.58 11.34
C VAL A 6 1.35 -12.24 10.44
N ILE A 7 1.72 -13.50 10.71
CA ILE A 7 2.58 -14.28 9.80
C ILE A 7 1.75 -14.56 8.55
N GLY A 8 1.89 -13.72 7.52
CA GLY A 8 1.33 -13.96 6.20
C GLY A 8 2.15 -15.05 5.50
N GLU A 9 1.58 -16.25 5.40
CA GLU A 9 2.10 -17.27 4.49
C GLU A 9 2.06 -16.70 3.07
N SER A 10 3.10 -16.93 2.26
CA SER A 10 3.25 -16.33 0.91
C SER A 10 2.05 -16.56 -0.03
N GLN A 11 1.15 -17.48 0.30
CA GLN A 11 -0.03 -17.86 -0.48
C GLN A 11 -1.36 -17.29 0.07
N ASP A 12 -1.36 -16.57 1.21
CA ASP A 12 -2.58 -15.98 1.77
C ASP A 12 -2.96 -14.69 1.03
N ILE A 13 -3.94 -14.79 0.13
CA ILE A 13 -4.45 -13.69 -0.69
C ILE A 13 -4.98 -12.55 0.20
N GLU A 14 -5.65 -12.89 1.32
CA GLU A 14 -6.21 -11.90 2.26
C GLU A 14 -5.14 -11.21 3.10
N GLY A 15 -3.97 -11.84 3.29
CA GLY A 15 -2.84 -11.24 3.98
C GLY A 15 -2.17 -10.12 3.17
N HIS A 16 -2.21 -10.21 1.84
CA HIS A 16 -1.58 -9.22 0.94
C HIS A 16 -2.45 -8.01 0.63
N THR A 17 -3.78 -8.13 0.79
CA THR A 17 -4.73 -7.04 0.48
C THR A 17 -5.00 -6.11 1.65
N ARG A 18 -4.74 -6.56 2.89
CA ARG A 18 -5.03 -5.78 4.10
C ARG A 18 -3.90 -4.84 4.45
N THR A 19 -4.23 -3.58 4.69
CA THR A 19 -3.33 -2.67 5.40
C THR A 19 -3.36 -3.11 6.84
N ASN A 20 -2.26 -3.67 7.34
CA ASN A 20 -2.12 -3.97 8.77
C ASN A 20 -2.33 -2.68 9.62
N GLY A 21 -2.39 -2.84 10.94
CA GLY A 21 -2.50 -1.67 11.83
C GLY A 21 -1.31 -0.70 11.68
N LEU A 22 -1.58 0.61 11.65
CA LEU A 22 -0.54 1.62 11.60
C LEU A 22 -0.09 1.97 13.02
N LYS A 23 1.21 1.88 13.28
CA LYS A 23 1.80 2.33 14.54
C LYS A 23 2.41 3.72 14.41
N LEU A 24 1.77 4.71 15.02
CA LEU A 24 2.20 6.10 15.05
C LEU A 24 3.13 6.35 16.25
N HIS A 25 4.35 6.81 15.96
CA HIS A 25 5.34 7.19 16.96
C HIS A 25 5.23 8.68 17.31
N HIS A 26 5.33 9.00 18.60
CA HIS A 26 5.37 10.37 19.08
C HIS A 26 6.77 10.74 19.55
N ALA A 27 7.36 11.76 18.93
CA ALA A 27 8.76 12.14 19.16
C ALA A 27 8.98 13.16 20.29
N ALA A 28 7.91 13.71 20.88
CA ALA A 28 8.03 14.73 21.92
C ALA A 28 8.62 14.15 23.22
N LEU A 29 9.59 14.84 23.80
CA LEU A 29 10.28 14.45 25.04
C LEU A 29 10.00 15.47 26.15
N ASP A 30 9.93 15.00 27.40
CA ASP A 30 9.86 15.86 28.58
C ASP A 30 11.26 16.36 29.01
N ASP A 31 11.29 17.18 30.06
CA ASP A 31 12.52 17.77 30.60
C ASP A 31 13.54 16.74 31.12
N THR A 32 13.13 15.48 31.27
CA THR A 32 14.00 14.36 31.67
C THR A 32 14.52 13.54 30.47
N GLY A 33 14.11 13.90 29.26
CA GLY A 33 14.42 13.18 28.03
C GLY A 33 13.53 11.96 27.78
N SER A 34 12.41 11.82 28.51
CA SER A 34 11.47 10.72 28.35
C SER A 34 10.34 11.09 27.39
N PHE A 35 9.83 10.11 26.61
CA PHE A 35 8.72 10.37 25.67
C PHE A 35 7.46 10.86 26.40
N MET A 36 6.95 12.03 25.98
CA MET A 36 5.75 12.64 26.55
C MET A 36 4.47 11.89 26.21
N LYS A 37 4.43 11.18 25.08
CA LYS A 37 3.26 10.42 24.62
C LYS A 37 3.70 9.03 24.18
N LYS A 38 2.92 8.02 24.55
CA LYS A 38 3.10 6.64 24.08
C LYS A 38 2.72 6.54 22.59
N ASP A 39 3.32 5.57 21.92
CA ASP A 39 2.91 5.19 20.57
C ASP A 39 1.41 4.90 20.51
N GLU A 40 0.81 5.23 19.38
CA GLU A 40 -0.61 5.03 19.09
C GLU A 40 -0.76 3.98 17.99
N PHE A 41 -1.74 3.09 18.13
CA PHE A 41 -2.09 2.11 17.09
C PHE A 41 -3.39 2.56 16.43
N ILE A 42 -3.30 2.88 15.15
CA ILE A 42 -4.45 3.24 14.31
C ILE A 42 -4.91 1.95 13.65
N ASN A 43 -6.17 1.60 13.92
CA ASN A 43 -6.80 0.40 13.40
C ASN A 43 -7.33 0.64 11.97
N THR A 44 -7.11 -0.32 11.09
CA THR A 44 -7.50 -0.38 9.68
C THR A 44 -8.51 -1.50 9.40
N THR A 45 -9.15 -2.05 10.45
CA THR A 45 -10.09 -3.18 10.32
C THR A 45 -11.33 -2.93 9.47
N ASP A 46 -11.64 -1.68 9.16
CA ASP A 46 -12.81 -1.32 8.31
C ASP A 46 -12.48 -1.41 6.81
N GLU A 47 -11.31 -1.93 6.45
CA GLU A 47 -10.93 -2.17 5.05
C GLU A 47 -11.70 -3.37 4.46
N PRO A 48 -12.13 -3.27 3.19
CA PRO A 48 -12.76 -4.39 2.49
C PRO A 48 -11.79 -5.56 2.33
N ASP A 49 -12.33 -6.78 2.29
CA ASP A 49 -11.60 -7.97 1.88
C ASP A 49 -11.25 -7.93 0.39
N HIS A 50 -10.53 -8.94 -0.12
CA HIS A 50 -10.14 -8.98 -1.53
C HIS A 50 -11.35 -8.87 -2.47
N ASP A 51 -12.44 -9.60 -2.18
CA ASP A 51 -13.66 -9.57 -2.98
C ASP A 51 -14.34 -8.19 -2.93
N GLY A 52 -14.37 -7.56 -1.77
CA GLY A 52 -14.86 -6.19 -1.58
C GLY A 52 -14.05 -5.16 -2.38
N LEU A 53 -12.72 -5.29 -2.42
CA LEU A 53 -11.85 -4.46 -3.26
C LEU A 53 -12.18 -4.65 -4.74
N CYS A 54 -12.28 -5.90 -5.21
CA CYS A 54 -12.65 -6.20 -6.60
C CYS A 54 -14.03 -5.63 -6.97
N LEU A 55 -14.99 -5.66 -6.06
CA LEU A 55 -16.32 -5.08 -6.28
C LEU A 55 -16.26 -3.55 -6.42
N LEU A 56 -15.47 -2.88 -5.58
CA LEU A 56 -15.27 -1.42 -5.65
C LEU A 56 -14.60 -1.02 -6.96
N GLU A 57 -13.56 -1.74 -7.39
CA GLU A 57 -12.87 -1.52 -8.67
C GLU A 57 -13.83 -1.65 -9.85
N GLN A 58 -14.60 -2.74 -9.92
CA GLN A 58 -15.57 -2.98 -10.98
C GLN A 58 -16.67 -1.91 -11.01
N SER A 59 -17.16 -1.51 -9.83
CA SER A 59 -18.18 -0.46 -9.70
C SER A 59 -17.66 0.89 -10.19
N TYR A 60 -16.41 1.23 -9.85
CA TYR A 60 -15.76 2.46 -10.33
C TYR A 60 -15.51 2.41 -11.84
N PHE A 61 -15.08 1.27 -12.38
CA PHE A 61 -14.86 1.11 -13.82
C PHE A 61 -16.16 1.25 -14.61
N LEU A 62 -17.25 0.64 -14.15
CA LEU A 62 -18.59 0.83 -14.75
C LEU A 62 -19.00 2.31 -14.70
N LYS A 63 -18.81 2.97 -13.56
CA LYS A 63 -19.11 4.40 -13.40
C LYS A 63 -18.31 5.26 -14.38
N ALA A 64 -17.05 4.92 -14.64
CA ALA A 64 -16.21 5.64 -15.59
C ALA A 64 -16.73 5.50 -17.02
N ILE A 65 -17.13 4.29 -17.42
CA ILE A 65 -17.76 4.03 -18.72
C ILE A 65 -19.06 4.82 -18.87
N THR A 66 -19.93 4.81 -17.86
CA THR A 66 -21.26 5.44 -17.97
C THR A 66 -21.20 6.96 -17.94
N ASN A 67 -20.20 7.55 -17.28
CA ASN A 67 -20.12 8.99 -17.04
C ASN A 67 -18.95 9.67 -17.76
N ASP A 68 -18.24 8.95 -18.62
CA ASP A 68 -17.06 9.45 -19.36
C ASP A 68 -16.01 10.06 -18.42
N ILE A 69 -15.69 9.35 -17.33
CA ILE A 69 -14.68 9.81 -16.38
C ILE A 69 -13.30 9.65 -17.01
N ASP A 70 -12.51 10.72 -16.99
CA ASP A 70 -11.12 10.68 -17.44
C ASP A 70 -10.27 9.79 -16.52
N LEU A 71 -9.73 8.72 -17.10
CA LEU A 71 -8.85 7.76 -16.43
C LEU A 71 -7.37 7.94 -16.82
N SER A 72 -6.98 9.09 -17.37
CA SER A 72 -5.61 9.36 -17.80
C SER A 72 -4.58 9.12 -16.71
N ASP A 73 -4.88 9.51 -15.47
CA ASP A 73 -3.97 9.29 -14.33
C ASP A 73 -3.88 7.79 -13.96
N HIS A 74 -5.01 7.05 -13.97
CA HIS A 74 -5.00 5.59 -13.76
C HIS A 74 -4.14 4.87 -14.81
N LEU A 75 -4.23 5.28 -16.08
CA LEU A 75 -3.41 4.70 -17.14
C LEU A 75 -1.92 5.05 -16.96
N ARG A 76 -1.62 6.29 -16.56
CA ARG A 76 -0.25 6.72 -16.25
C ARG A 76 0.35 5.87 -15.12
N ASP A 77 -0.43 5.60 -14.09
CA ASP A 77 0.00 4.76 -12.96
C ASP A 77 0.26 3.32 -13.37
N ALA A 78 -0.58 2.74 -14.24
CA ALA A 78 -0.35 1.40 -14.80
C ALA A 78 0.98 1.33 -15.60
N VAL A 79 1.27 2.34 -16.43
CA VAL A 79 2.54 2.42 -17.17
C VAL A 79 3.72 2.62 -16.23
N ASN A 80 3.59 3.46 -15.20
CA ASN A 80 4.64 3.68 -14.21
C ASN A 80 4.95 2.39 -13.41
N SER A 81 3.92 1.63 -13.03
CA SER A 81 4.08 0.32 -12.39
C SER A 81 4.88 -0.63 -13.28
N LEU A 82 4.56 -0.71 -14.58
CA LEU A 82 5.32 -1.52 -15.53
C LEU A 82 6.78 -1.07 -15.65
N ARG A 83 7.05 0.25 -15.68
CA ARG A 83 8.42 0.79 -15.71
C ARG A 83 9.24 0.31 -14.50
N ILE A 84 8.64 0.28 -13.31
CA ILE A 84 9.29 -0.22 -12.09
C ILE A 84 9.60 -1.71 -12.20
N VAL A 85 8.64 -2.53 -12.66
CA VAL A 85 8.84 -3.98 -12.83
C VAL A 85 9.96 -4.28 -13.83
N LEU A 86 10.00 -3.56 -14.95
CA LEU A 86 11.06 -3.71 -15.95
C LEU A 86 12.43 -3.27 -15.41
N ALA A 87 12.48 -2.17 -14.67
CA ALA A 87 13.72 -1.72 -14.02
C ALA A 87 14.23 -2.73 -12.96
N ALA A 88 13.31 -3.38 -12.22
CA ALA A 88 13.67 -4.43 -11.28
C ALA A 88 14.25 -5.67 -11.97
N ASP A 89 13.66 -6.10 -13.09
CA ASP A 89 14.17 -7.21 -13.91
C ASP A 89 15.56 -6.88 -14.51
N GLU A 90 15.75 -5.66 -15.01
CA GLU A 90 17.07 -5.21 -15.50
C GLU A 90 18.10 -5.14 -14.36
N SER A 91 17.72 -4.63 -13.20
CA SER A 91 18.58 -4.59 -12.01
C SER A 91 19.02 -5.99 -11.61
N PHE A 92 18.10 -6.97 -11.62
CA PHE A 92 18.42 -8.37 -11.31
C PHE A 92 19.42 -8.96 -12.32
N LYS A 93 19.20 -8.73 -13.62
CA LYS A 93 20.06 -9.26 -14.68
C LYS A 93 21.45 -8.64 -14.71
N THR A 94 21.57 -7.36 -14.34
CA THR A 94 22.81 -6.59 -14.48
C THR A 94 23.55 -6.36 -13.17
N GLY A 95 22.89 -6.57 -12.02
CA GLY A 95 23.45 -6.27 -10.70
C GLY A 95 23.66 -4.78 -10.42
N ARG A 96 22.96 -3.89 -11.15
CA ARG A 96 23.12 -2.42 -11.03
C ARG A 96 21.79 -1.75 -10.69
N THR A 97 21.87 -0.63 -9.97
CA THR A 97 20.71 0.25 -9.74
C THR A 97 20.27 0.91 -11.04
N ILE A 98 18.95 0.88 -11.32
CA ILE A 98 18.33 1.55 -12.46
C ILE A 98 17.59 2.81 -11.97
N ALA A 99 17.82 3.95 -12.63
CA ALA A 99 17.13 5.22 -12.34
C ALA A 99 15.96 5.43 -13.31
N LEU A 100 14.82 5.91 -12.79
CA LEU A 100 13.56 6.10 -13.53
C LEU A 100 13.13 7.58 -13.63
#